data_AF-A0A371RX56-F1
#
_entry.id   AF-A0A371RX56-F1
#
_cell.length_a   1.000
_cell.length_b   1.000
_cell.length_c   1.000
_cell.angle_alpha   90.00
_cell.angle_beta   90.00
_cell.angle_gamma   90.00
#
_symmetry.space_group_name_H-M   'P 1'
#
loop_
_entity.id
_entity.type
_entity.pdbx_description
1 polymer ?
#
loop_
_entity_poly.entity_id
_entity_poly.type
_entity_poly.pdbx_seq_one_letter_code
_entity_poly.pdbx_strand_id
1 'polypeptide(L)'
;MQTGMNNQQAQALMTQPPEIMSTKDHLYVNDMLSWNLLAMKKMHFFAQQCQNPEVRAALEQAGQMHDRHYQQLLQQMQQYVTQPSQNMNQ
;
A
#
# COMPACT_ATOMS: atom_id res chain seq x y z
N MET A 1 -47.61 20.84 -24.43
CA MET A 1 -46.51 20.23 -25.21
C MET A 1 -45.26 20.26 -24.34
N GLN A 2 -44.89 19.06 -23.89
CA GLN A 2 -43.67 18.58 -23.24
C GLN A 2 -42.77 19.55 -22.45
N THR A 3 -42.85 19.37 -21.13
CA THR A 3 -41.85 19.60 -20.09
C THR A 3 -40.58 18.79 -20.36
N GLY A 4 -39.42 19.42 -20.19
CA GLY A 4 -38.11 18.77 -20.29
C GLY A 4 -37.71 17.98 -19.05
N MET A 5 -36.69 17.12 -19.19
CA MET A 5 -35.78 16.80 -18.09
C MET A 5 -34.45 16.28 -18.65
N ASN A 6 -33.42 17.08 -18.46
CA ASN A 6 -32.02 16.78 -18.74
C ASN A 6 -31.50 15.89 -17.60
N ASN A 7 -31.14 14.63 -17.88
CA ASN A 7 -30.59 13.71 -16.90
C ASN A 7 -29.07 13.88 -16.83
N GLN A 8 -28.61 14.96 -16.21
CA GLN A 8 -27.20 15.13 -15.85
C GLN A 8 -26.96 14.32 -14.56
N GLN A 9 -26.53 13.08 -14.74
CA GLN A 9 -25.96 12.26 -13.68
C GLN A 9 -24.63 12.89 -13.27
N ALA A 10 -24.69 13.72 -12.23
CA ALA A 10 -23.52 14.22 -11.53
C ALA A 10 -22.73 13.02 -11.01
N GLN A 11 -21.57 12.77 -11.62
CA GLN A 11 -20.61 11.78 -11.19
C GLN A 11 -20.11 12.24 -9.82
N ALA A 12 -20.60 11.61 -8.75
CA ALA A 12 -20.10 11.86 -7.40
C ALA A 12 -18.59 11.63 -7.40
N LEU A 13 -17.82 12.69 -7.13
CA LEU A 13 -16.38 12.58 -6.89
C LEU A 13 -16.17 11.63 -5.71
N MET A 14 -15.55 10.48 -5.95
CA MET A 14 -15.15 9.59 -4.87
C MET A 14 -14.03 10.27 -4.07
N THR A 15 -14.35 10.74 -2.87
CA THR A 15 -13.38 11.37 -1.95
C THR A 15 -12.63 10.35 -1.09
N GLN A 16 -13.11 9.11 -1.02
CA GLN A 16 -12.52 8.03 -0.24
C GLN A 16 -12.51 6.71 -1.02
N PRO A 17 -11.46 5.89 -0.88
CA PRO A 17 -11.41 4.58 -1.50
C PRO A 17 -12.52 3.66 -0.96
N PRO A 18 -13.03 2.72 -1.77
CA PRO A 18 -14.01 1.72 -1.33
C PRO A 18 -13.50 0.90 -0.13
N GLU A 19 -14.42 0.48 0.75
CA GLU A 19 -14.07 -0.35 1.93
C GLU A 19 -13.63 -1.78 1.55
N ILE A 20 -13.91 -2.21 0.32
CA ILE A 20 -13.56 -3.54 -0.18
C ILE A 20 -12.29 -3.45 -1.03
N MET A 21 -11.29 -4.23 -0.66
CA MET A 21 -10.08 -4.42 -1.47
C MET A 21 -10.39 -5.30 -2.68
N SER A 22 -10.11 -4.83 -3.89
CA SER A 22 -10.23 -5.66 -5.07
C SER A 22 -9.08 -6.68 -5.13
N THR A 23 -9.25 -7.75 -5.92
CA THR A 23 -8.16 -8.70 -6.19
C THR A 23 -6.92 -8.00 -6.75
N LYS A 24 -7.10 -6.96 -7.58
CA LYS A 24 -5.99 -6.20 -8.15
C LYS A 24 -5.21 -5.45 -7.06
N ASP A 25 -5.91 -4.83 -6.11
CA ASP A 25 -5.28 -4.14 -4.98
C ASP A 25 -4.49 -5.12 -4.11
N HIS A 26 -5.06 -6.31 -3.84
CA HIS A 26 -4.37 -7.35 -3.09
C HIS A 26 -3.07 -7.80 -3.77
N LEU A 27 -3.09 -8.00 -5.09
CA LEU A 27 -1.90 -8.38 -5.86
C LEU A 27 -0.82 -7.28 -5.79
N TYR A 28 -1.20 -6.01 -5.95
CA TYR A 28 -0.25 -4.91 -5.83
C TYR A 28 0.36 -4.80 -4.44
N VAL A 29 -0.42 -4.99 -3.38
CA VAL A 29 0.15 -4.96 -2.02
C VAL A 29 1.06 -6.16 -1.77
N ASN A 30 0.74 -7.34 -2.30
CA ASN A 30 1.62 -8.50 -2.22
C ASN A 30 2.98 -8.22 -2.91
N ASP A 31 2.96 -7.61 -4.10
CA ASP A 31 4.18 -7.18 -4.77
C ASP A 31 4.97 -6.16 -3.92
N MET A 32 4.30 -5.16 -3.34
CA MET A 32 4.95 -4.17 -2.47
C MET A 32 5.60 -4.80 -1.24
N LEU A 33 4.93 -5.77 -0.60
CA LEU A 33 5.48 -6.52 0.52
C LEU A 33 6.74 -7.30 0.09
N SER A 34 6.65 -8.00 -1.04
CA SER A 34 7.76 -8.76 -1.60
C SER A 34 8.96 -7.88 -1.96
N TRP A 35 8.73 -6.71 -2.55
CA TRP A 35 9.77 -5.76 -2.92
C TRP A 35 10.45 -5.13 -1.69
N ASN A 36 9.70 -4.74 -0.66
CA ASN A 36 10.31 -4.20 0.56
C ASN A 36 11.16 -5.26 1.30
N LEU A 37 10.66 -6.50 1.40
CA LEU A 37 11.40 -7.59 2.02
C LEU A 37 12.69 -7.93 1.25
N LEU A 38 12.62 -7.94 -0.08
CA LEU A 38 13.80 -8.17 -0.92
C LEU A 38 14.80 -7.01 -0.80
N ALA A 39 14.32 -5.78 -0.82
CA ALA A 39 15.15 -4.58 -0.72
C ALA A 39 15.89 -4.54 0.62
N MET A 40 15.21 -4.72 1.77
CA MET A 40 15.87 -4.72 3.07
C MET A 40 16.98 -5.78 3.17
N LYS A 41 16.74 -7.00 2.63
CA LYS A 41 17.73 -8.08 2.62
C LYS A 41 18.94 -7.73 1.77
N LYS A 42 18.73 -7.16 0.58
CA LYS A 42 19.82 -6.74 -0.31
C LYS A 42 20.62 -5.58 0.28
N MET A 43 19.95 -4.57 0.85
CA MET A 43 20.62 -3.45 1.50
C MET A 43 21.51 -3.94 2.66
N HIS A 44 20.99 -4.82 3.51
CA HIS A 44 21.77 -5.40 4.60
C HIS A 44 22.97 -6.21 4.08
N PHE A 45 22.76 -7.06 3.07
CA PHE A 45 23.82 -7.86 2.44
C PHE A 45 24.94 -6.99 1.84
N PHE A 46 24.60 -5.91 1.13
CA PHE A 46 25.60 -5.02 0.54
C PHE A 46 26.28 -4.11 1.58
N ALA A 47 25.58 -3.72 2.66
CA ALA A 47 26.18 -2.98 3.76
C ALA A 47 27.35 -3.75 4.40
N GLN A 48 27.23 -5.08 4.50
CA GLN A 48 28.30 -5.95 5.01
C GLN A 48 29.53 -6.04 4.10
N GLN A 49 29.40 -5.73 2.81
CA GLN A 49 30.49 -5.80 1.83
C GLN A 49 31.12 -4.43 1.54
N CYS A 50 30.46 -3.35 1.93
CA CYS A 50 30.95 -1.99 1.72
C CYS A 50 32.06 -1.62 2.72
N GLN A 51 33.19 -1.14 2.19
CA GLN A 51 34.28 -0.59 3.01
C GLN A 51 34.09 0.89 3.32
N ASN A 52 33.40 1.64 2.44
CA ASN A 52 33.12 3.05 2.70
C ASN A 52 32.05 3.17 3.81
N PRO A 53 32.37 3.83 4.95
CA PRO A 53 31.48 3.90 6.10
C PRO A 53 30.19 4.70 5.82
N GLU A 54 30.25 5.74 4.98
CA GLU A 54 29.09 6.55 4.61
C GLU A 54 28.12 5.73 3.74
N VAL A 55 28.65 4.98 2.77
CA VAL A 55 27.83 4.11 1.92
C VAL A 55 27.20 2.99 2.74
N ARG A 56 27.96 2.38 3.65
CA ARG A 56 27.42 1.37 4.57
C ARG A 56 26.28 1.94 5.41
N ALA A 57 26.45 3.12 6.01
CA ALA A 57 25.42 3.76 6.81
C ALA A 57 24.16 4.07 5.98
N ALA A 58 24.32 4.56 4.75
CA ALA A 58 23.20 4.80 3.84
C ALA A 58 22.43 3.52 3.50
N LEU A 59 23.15 2.41 3.24
CA LEU A 59 22.53 1.11 2.99
C LEU A 59 21.77 0.59 4.23
N GLU A 60 22.35 0.71 5.42
CA GLU A 60 21.68 0.32 6.67
C GLU A 60 20.42 1.15 6.91
N GLN A 61 20.47 2.47 6.69
CA GLN A 61 19.31 3.36 6.82
C GLN A 61 18.22 3.01 5.80
N ALA A 62 18.58 2.76 4.55
CA ALA A 62 17.62 2.35 3.52
C ALA A 62 16.99 0.99 3.85
N GLY A 63 17.78 0.04 4.37
CA GLY A 63 17.28 -1.25 4.84
C GLY A 63 16.24 -1.10 5.95
N GLN A 64 16.50 -0.24 6.94
CA GLN A 64 15.55 0.06 8.01
C GLN A 64 14.29 0.77 7.51
N MET A 65 14.40 1.66 6.52
CA MET A 65 13.25 2.31 5.90
C MET A 65 12.34 1.26 5.23
N HIS A 66 12.90 0.33 4.45
CA HIS A 66 12.13 -0.73 3.80
C HIS A 66 11.45 -1.69 4.80
N ASP A 67 12.12 -2.00 5.91
CA ASP A 67 11.53 -2.78 7.00
C ASP A 67 10.31 -2.06 7.61
N ARG A 68 10.42 -0.76 7.90
CA ARG A 68 9.29 0.04 8.41
C ARG A 68 8.12 0.06 7.43
N HIS A 69 8.39 0.25 6.14
CA HIS A 69 7.34 0.22 5.11
C HIS A 69 6.66 -1.15 5.01
N TYR A 70 7.43 -2.24 5.10
CA TYR A 70 6.88 -3.60 5.12
C TYR A 70 5.93 -3.80 6.30
N GLN A 71 6.34 -3.39 7.50
CA GLN A 71 5.52 -3.51 8.71
C GLN A 71 4.25 -2.66 8.63
N GLN A 72 4.33 -1.45 8.10
CA GLN A 72 3.17 -0.57 7.90
C GLN A 72 2.15 -1.21 6.94
N LEU A 73 2.60 -1.72 5.78
CA LEU A 73 1.73 -2.40 4.83
C LEU A 73 1.09 -3.65 5.44
N LEU A 74 1.86 -4.44 6.19
CA LEU A 74 1.35 -5.64 6.85
C LEU A 74 0.28 -5.32 7.89
N GLN A 75 0.49 -4.27 8.69
CA GLN A 75 -0.50 -3.79 9.67
C GLN A 75 -1.78 -3.32 8.98
N GLN A 76 -1.66 -2.55 7.89
CA GLN A 76 -2.82 -2.11 7.11
C GLN A 76 -3.59 -3.31 6.54
N MET A 77 -2.91 -4.32 5.98
CA MET A 77 -3.55 -5.55 5.49
C MET A 77 -4.32 -6.28 6.59
N GLN A 78 -3.75 -6.40 7.80
CA GLN A 78 -4.46 -7.00 8.93
C GLN A 78 -5.72 -6.21 9.31
N GLN A 79 -5.66 -4.88 9.27
CA GLN A 79 -6.83 -4.04 9.53
C GLN A 79 -7.93 -4.26 8.49
N TYR A 80 -7.59 -4.35 7.19
CA TYR A 80 -8.56 -4.65 6.13
C TYR A 80 -9.20 -6.03 6.27
N VAL A 81 -8.42 -7.06 6.65
CA VAL A 81 -8.97 -8.42 6.88
C VAL A 81 -9.89 -8.46 8.11
N THR A 82 -9.63 -7.61 9.10
CA THR A 82 -10.37 -7.61 10.39
C THR A 82 -11.57 -6.67 10.38
N GLN A 83 -11.75 -5.81 9.37
CA GLN A 83 -12.93 -4.95 9.29
C GLN A 83 -14.20 -5.78 9.04
N PRO A 84 -15.16 -5.80 9.97
CA PRO A 84 -16.45 -6.42 9.71
C PRO A 84 -17.19 -5.59 8.67
N SER A 85 -17.70 -6.26 7.63
CA SER A 85 -18.55 -5.67 6.58
C SER A 85 -19.85 -5.13 7.18
N GLN A 86 -19.81 -3.97 7.83
CA GLN A 86 -20.97 -3.32 8.45
C GLN A 86 -21.54 -2.25 7.51
N ASN A 87 -21.98 -2.61 6.30
CA ASN A 87 -22.80 -1.71 5.46
C ASN A 87 -23.49 -2.47 4.31
N MET A 88 -24.20 -3.55 4.64
CA MET A 88 -25.08 -4.23 3.69
C MET A 88 -26.51 -4.29 4.23
N ASN A 89 -27.10 -3.10 4.50
CA ASN A 89 -28.54 -2.90 4.72
C ASN A 89 -28.83 -1.39 4.86
N GLN A 90 -28.93 -0.68 3.73
CA GLN A 90 -29.67 0.59 3.58
C GLN A 90 -30.19 0.65 2.15
#